data_AF-A0A3M7CIP1-F1
#
_entry.id   AF-A0A3M7CIP1-F1
#
_cell.length_a   1.000
_cell.length_b   1.000
_cell.length_c   1.000
_cell.angle_alpha   90.00
_cell.angle_beta   90.00
_cell.angle_gamma   90.00
#
_symmetry.space_group_name_H-M   'P 1'
#
loop_
_entity.id
_entity.type
_entity.pdbx_description
1 polymer ?
#
loop_
_entity_poly.entity_id
_entity_poly.type
_entity_poly.pdbx_seq_one_letter_code
_entity_poly.pdbx_strand_id
1 'polypeptide(L)'
;MLMRSSLKVLPYACLAGSAVAESFGYEQAYLTSENITQVLNERLPKQSRIRGSEAQDYLSTFLISSTDVTKDHDLQPNYTLAGPNNCKVFPGDEKWPSKWLWNGLKLATLDGLIEPVPLSNVCYANGTGEIDQDACDELTSSWNNARFISDDPIEVMSPSQVGLTCQPPSLFDTEGCTQGGYPSYTVKASRVDQIQLAVNFARNTGVRFVVKNTGHDFLGKSSGAGSLSVWMHGMKDMKFIPKYSGSSWSGAAIKAGAGVQGFELYDFAHQNDATTIGGLCVTVGILGGWFQGGGHSPLTPLLGMGADQVLSIDVVTSDGRFVTASENENSDLFWALRGGGAAAWGVVTSVTVKAHPTIQAATAGWSFSYPADVSESTFKQAMKSWLSYFPRFADMGLYSYLNVVPAADGGRTFLMNP
;
A
#
# COMPACT_ATOMS: atom_id res chain seq x y z
N MET A 1 14.60 -63.04 -10.12
CA MET A 1 13.75 -62.19 -9.27
C MET A 1 14.64 -61.11 -8.66
N LEU A 2 14.40 -59.85 -9.05
CA LEU A 2 14.98 -58.59 -8.53
C LEU A 2 16.50 -58.34 -8.69
N MET A 3 16.83 -57.62 -9.76
CA MET A 3 18.00 -56.74 -9.83
C MET A 3 17.87 -55.62 -8.79
N ARG A 4 18.91 -55.37 -7.99
CA ARG A 4 19.10 -54.11 -7.26
C ARG A 4 20.35 -53.43 -7.78
N SER A 5 20.15 -52.37 -8.53
CA SER A 5 21.19 -51.44 -8.95
C SER A 5 21.64 -50.59 -7.75
N SER A 6 22.95 -50.58 -7.54
CA SER A 6 23.65 -49.72 -6.61
C SER A 6 23.78 -48.30 -7.18
N LEU A 7 22.94 -47.37 -6.74
CA LEU A 7 23.16 -45.93 -6.94
C LEU A 7 23.96 -45.39 -5.76
N LYS A 8 25.20 -44.98 -6.04
CA LYS A 8 26.06 -44.20 -5.14
C LYS A 8 25.41 -42.84 -4.91
N VAL A 9 25.02 -42.55 -3.68
CA VAL A 9 24.64 -41.20 -3.23
C VAL A 9 25.93 -40.41 -3.04
N LEU A 10 26.13 -39.38 -3.86
CA LEU A 10 27.14 -38.35 -3.64
C LEU A 10 26.72 -37.47 -2.45
N PRO A 11 27.63 -37.10 -1.54
CA PRO A 11 27.27 -36.23 -0.42
C PRO A 11 27.00 -34.82 -0.96
N TYR A 12 25.79 -34.33 -0.73
CA TYR A 12 25.45 -32.92 -0.93
C TYR A 12 26.36 -32.07 -0.05
N ALA A 13 27.21 -31.26 -0.68
CA ALA A 13 27.95 -30.21 -0.01
C ALA A 13 26.96 -29.21 0.61
N CYS A 14 27.13 -28.93 1.90
CA CYS A 14 26.52 -27.79 2.57
C CYS A 14 26.96 -26.49 1.89
N LEU A 15 26.15 -25.98 0.98
CA LEU A 15 26.14 -24.55 0.67
C LEU A 15 25.27 -23.88 1.73
N ALA A 16 25.86 -22.89 2.42
CA ALA A 16 25.17 -22.04 3.38
C ALA A 16 24.01 -21.33 2.66
N GLY A 17 22.81 -21.86 2.79
CA GLY A 17 21.59 -21.24 2.27
C GLY A 17 21.26 -20.02 3.11
N SER A 18 21.38 -18.83 2.53
CA SER A 18 20.56 -17.70 2.95
C SER A 18 19.11 -18.16 2.90
N ALA A 19 18.38 -18.02 4.00
CA ALA A 19 16.95 -18.30 4.02
C ALA A 19 16.24 -17.19 3.23
N VAL A 20 16.30 -17.27 1.90
CA VAL A 20 15.40 -16.53 1.02
C VAL A 20 14.01 -17.07 1.35
N ALA A 21 13.17 -16.24 1.95
CA ALA A 21 11.78 -16.59 2.21
C ALA A 21 11.16 -17.04 0.88
N GLU A 22 10.65 -18.28 0.81
CA GLU A 22 9.98 -18.79 -0.40
C GLU A 22 8.97 -17.76 -0.93
N SER A 23 8.96 -17.57 -2.25
CA SER A 23 8.06 -16.64 -2.91
C SER A 23 6.60 -17.07 -2.73
N PHE A 24 5.72 -16.09 -2.54
CA PHE A 24 4.28 -16.33 -2.49
C PHE A 24 3.76 -16.79 -3.85
N GLY A 25 2.64 -17.52 -3.88
CA GLY A 25 2.06 -18.01 -5.13
C GLY A 25 1.70 -16.87 -6.10
N TYR A 26 1.32 -15.71 -5.57
CA TYR A 26 1.05 -14.52 -6.37
C TYR A 26 2.31 -13.84 -6.93
N GLU A 27 3.49 -14.10 -6.35
CA GLU A 27 4.79 -13.59 -6.81
C GLU A 27 5.35 -14.43 -7.94
N GLN A 28 5.13 -15.75 -7.90
CA GLN A 28 5.55 -16.69 -8.96
C GLN A 28 4.88 -16.40 -10.31
N ALA A 29 3.83 -15.59 -10.32
CA ALA A 29 3.12 -15.11 -11.48
C ALA A 29 3.90 -14.11 -12.35
N TYR A 30 5.01 -13.56 -11.86
CA TYR A 30 5.66 -12.41 -12.49
C TYR A 30 6.10 -12.67 -13.95
N LEU A 31 6.07 -11.60 -14.72
CA LEU A 31 6.45 -11.57 -16.12
C LEU A 31 7.91 -11.15 -16.28
N THR A 32 8.58 -11.75 -17.26
CA THR A 32 9.91 -11.36 -17.73
C THR A 32 9.81 -10.84 -19.15
N SER A 33 10.86 -10.14 -19.63
CA SER A 33 10.94 -9.72 -21.03
C SER A 33 10.88 -10.90 -22.02
N GLU A 34 11.20 -12.12 -21.56
CA GLU A 34 11.17 -13.32 -22.39
C GLU A 34 9.77 -13.92 -22.51
N ASN A 35 8.97 -13.91 -21.44
CA ASN A 35 7.67 -14.60 -21.42
C ASN A 35 6.46 -13.68 -21.69
N ILE A 36 6.61 -12.36 -21.49
CA ILE A 36 5.46 -11.44 -21.48
C ILE A 36 4.67 -11.47 -22.79
N THR A 37 5.35 -11.52 -23.94
CA THR A 37 4.71 -11.57 -25.26
C THR A 37 3.88 -12.85 -25.43
N GLN A 38 4.38 -14.00 -24.96
CA GLN A 38 3.64 -15.25 -25.00
C GLN A 38 2.36 -15.16 -24.15
N VAL A 39 2.50 -14.68 -22.90
CA VAL A 39 1.37 -14.53 -21.98
C VAL A 39 0.31 -13.58 -22.55
N LEU A 40 0.73 -12.47 -23.14
CA LEU A 40 -0.20 -11.53 -23.78
C LEU A 40 -0.92 -12.18 -24.97
N ASN A 41 -0.22 -12.94 -25.81
CA ASN A 41 -0.84 -13.66 -26.93
C ASN A 41 -1.89 -14.68 -26.47
N GLU A 42 -1.65 -15.35 -25.33
CA GLU A 42 -2.61 -16.28 -24.73
C GLU A 42 -3.84 -15.56 -24.15
N ARG A 43 -3.64 -14.43 -23.45
CA ARG A 43 -4.72 -13.68 -22.80
C ARG A 43 -5.51 -12.77 -23.75
N LEU A 44 -4.95 -12.43 -24.91
CA LEU A 44 -5.52 -11.48 -25.87
C LEU A 44 -5.82 -12.10 -27.25
N PRO A 45 -6.56 -13.23 -27.33
CA PRO A 45 -6.65 -14.06 -28.54
C PRO A 45 -7.46 -13.43 -29.68
N LYS A 46 -8.25 -12.37 -29.44
CA LYS A 46 -8.97 -11.64 -30.51
C LYS A 46 -8.07 -10.64 -31.24
N GLN A 47 -6.98 -10.21 -30.61
CA GLN A 47 -6.07 -9.19 -31.16
C GLN A 47 -4.93 -9.79 -31.98
N SER A 48 -4.61 -11.08 -31.75
CA SER A 48 -3.77 -11.88 -32.65
C SER A 48 -4.36 -12.05 -34.06
N ARG A 49 -5.64 -11.69 -34.25
CA ARG A 49 -6.32 -11.69 -35.57
C ARG A 49 -6.14 -10.38 -36.34
N ILE A 50 -5.71 -9.31 -35.68
CA ILE A 50 -5.34 -8.03 -36.33
C ILE A 50 -3.94 -8.23 -36.92
N ARG A 51 -3.77 -7.98 -38.21
CA ARG A 51 -2.48 -8.14 -38.92
C ARG A 51 -1.79 -6.79 -39.07
N GLY A 52 -0.47 -6.76 -38.92
CA GLY A 52 0.35 -5.59 -39.21
C GLY A 52 0.74 -4.76 -37.99
N SER A 53 1.08 -3.49 -38.21
CA SER A 53 1.60 -2.56 -37.19
C SER A 53 0.64 -2.31 -36.02
N GLU A 54 -0.67 -2.31 -36.28
CA GLU A 54 -1.69 -2.04 -35.25
C GLU A 54 -1.69 -3.07 -34.10
N ALA A 55 -1.37 -4.33 -34.38
CA ALA A 55 -1.26 -5.36 -33.35
C ALA A 55 0.04 -5.22 -32.51
N GLN A 56 1.13 -4.78 -33.15
CA GLN A 56 2.42 -4.53 -32.48
C GLN A 56 2.32 -3.31 -31.56
N ASP A 57 1.73 -2.22 -32.04
CA ASP A 57 1.50 -0.99 -31.26
C ASP A 57 0.65 -1.29 -30.01
N TYR A 58 -0.34 -2.16 -30.16
CA TYR A 58 -1.16 -2.57 -29.04
C TYR A 58 -0.41 -3.39 -27.98
N LEU A 59 0.28 -4.47 -28.37
CA LEU A 59 1.02 -5.30 -27.41
C LEU A 59 2.12 -4.51 -26.71
N SER A 60 2.74 -3.56 -27.42
CA SER A 60 3.77 -2.67 -26.87
C SER A 60 3.29 -1.89 -25.65
N THR A 61 1.97 -1.65 -25.52
CA THR A 61 1.38 -0.96 -24.38
C THR A 61 1.60 -1.71 -23.05
N PHE A 62 1.80 -3.02 -23.09
CA PHE A 62 1.95 -3.86 -21.90
C PHE A 62 3.37 -4.33 -21.63
N LEU A 63 4.31 -4.10 -22.55
CA LEU A 63 5.66 -4.65 -22.45
C LEU A 63 6.49 -3.96 -21.37
N ILE A 64 7.39 -4.74 -20.76
CA ILE A 64 8.44 -4.24 -19.85
C ILE A 64 9.40 -3.34 -20.64
N SER A 65 9.87 -2.26 -20.02
CA SER A 65 10.83 -1.36 -20.67
C SER A 65 12.15 -2.06 -20.97
N SER A 66 12.76 -1.72 -22.10
CA SER A 66 14.13 -2.14 -22.40
C SER A 66 15.14 -1.51 -21.44
N THR A 67 14.87 -0.29 -20.96
CA THR A 67 15.64 0.38 -19.90
C THR A 67 15.50 -0.37 -18.58
N ASP A 68 16.61 -0.65 -17.92
CA ASP A 68 16.68 -1.33 -16.62
C ASP A 68 17.02 -0.32 -15.51
N VAL A 69 16.00 0.15 -14.79
CA VAL A 69 16.17 1.20 -13.76
C VAL A 69 16.91 0.70 -12.51
N THR A 70 17.18 -0.61 -12.42
CA THR A 70 17.97 -1.19 -11.33
C THR A 70 19.47 -1.22 -11.61
N LYS A 71 19.87 -0.91 -12.85
CA LYS A 71 21.28 -0.91 -13.29
C LYS A 71 21.74 0.45 -13.80
N ASP A 72 20.83 1.24 -14.35
CA ASP A 72 21.14 2.55 -14.90
C ASP A 72 20.60 3.65 -13.99
N HIS A 73 21.53 4.34 -13.32
CA HIS A 73 21.21 5.41 -12.37
C HIS A 73 21.33 6.81 -12.99
N ASP A 74 21.76 6.93 -14.24
CA ASP A 74 21.90 8.22 -14.96
C ASP A 74 20.93 8.27 -16.15
N LEU A 75 19.67 7.91 -15.87
CA LEU A 75 18.61 7.91 -16.85
C LEU A 75 18.03 9.31 -17.03
N GLN A 76 17.95 9.75 -18.28
CA GLN A 76 17.14 10.91 -18.61
C GLN A 76 15.66 10.58 -18.35
N PRO A 77 14.92 11.45 -17.65
CA PRO A 77 13.51 11.19 -17.38
C PRO A 77 12.71 11.00 -18.67
N ASN A 78 12.19 9.78 -18.86
CA ASN A 78 11.34 9.45 -19.99
C ASN A 78 9.87 9.53 -19.57
N TYR A 79 9.24 10.66 -19.86
CA TYR A 79 7.82 10.86 -19.57
C TYR A 79 6.96 10.63 -20.81
N THR A 80 6.00 9.72 -20.72
CA THR A 80 4.87 9.70 -21.67
C THR A 80 3.84 10.72 -21.21
N LEU A 81 3.89 11.91 -21.81
CA LEU A 81 2.98 13.03 -21.58
C LEU A 81 2.19 13.26 -22.87
N ALA A 82 1.17 12.44 -23.04
CA ALA A 82 0.35 12.40 -24.25
C ALA A 82 -0.86 13.36 -24.18
N GLY A 83 -1.15 13.95 -23.03
CA GLY A 83 -2.25 14.89 -22.85
C GLY A 83 -1.95 16.31 -23.33
N PRO A 84 -2.96 17.20 -23.33
CA PRO A 84 -2.79 18.60 -23.68
C PRO A 84 -1.69 19.28 -22.86
N ASN A 85 -0.93 20.20 -23.48
CA ASN A 85 0.14 20.97 -22.84
C ASN A 85 1.26 20.12 -22.22
N ASN A 86 1.58 18.96 -22.82
CA ASN A 86 2.61 18.06 -22.32
C ASN A 86 2.28 17.56 -20.89
N CYS A 87 1.02 17.14 -20.69
CA CYS A 87 0.52 16.59 -19.42
C CYS A 87 0.25 15.07 -19.52
N LYS A 88 -0.07 14.45 -18.38
CA LYS A 88 -0.71 13.13 -18.35
C LYS A 88 -2.07 13.19 -19.05
N VAL A 89 -2.49 12.10 -19.70
CA VAL A 89 -3.82 12.04 -20.33
C VAL A 89 -4.91 11.94 -19.26
N PHE A 90 -6.06 12.53 -19.54
CA PHE A 90 -7.23 12.59 -18.67
C PHE A 90 -8.49 12.13 -19.42
N PRO A 91 -9.52 11.58 -18.74
CA PRO A 91 -10.80 11.24 -19.38
C PRO A 91 -11.37 12.41 -20.21
N GLY A 92 -11.61 12.17 -21.49
CA GLY A 92 -12.10 13.17 -22.45
C GLY A 92 -11.02 13.73 -23.38
N ASP A 93 -9.74 13.55 -23.07
CA ASP A 93 -8.65 13.89 -23.99
C ASP A 93 -8.67 13.00 -25.23
N GLU A 94 -8.22 13.55 -26.37
CA GLU A 94 -8.10 12.80 -27.64
C GLU A 94 -7.25 11.53 -27.50
N LYS A 95 -6.20 11.59 -26.66
CA LYS A 95 -5.28 10.47 -26.40
C LYS A 95 -5.65 9.64 -25.17
N TRP A 96 -6.82 9.86 -24.57
CA TRP A 96 -7.32 8.95 -23.54
C TRP A 96 -7.48 7.53 -24.13
N PRO A 97 -7.03 6.46 -23.45
CA PRO A 97 -7.12 5.11 -23.99
C PRO A 97 -8.56 4.75 -24.38
N SER A 98 -8.72 4.18 -25.57
CA SER A 98 -10.03 3.75 -26.06
C SER A 98 -10.60 2.62 -25.21
N LYS A 99 -11.92 2.41 -25.25
CA LYS A 99 -12.57 1.27 -24.58
C LYS A 99 -11.96 -0.08 -24.97
N TRP A 100 -11.47 -0.20 -26.20
CA TRP A 100 -10.78 -1.39 -26.68
C TRP A 100 -9.46 -1.62 -25.96
N LEU A 101 -8.68 -0.56 -25.70
CA LEU A 101 -7.42 -0.63 -24.98
C LEU A 101 -7.63 -0.92 -23.48
N TRP A 102 -8.65 -0.32 -22.86
CA TRP A 102 -9.06 -0.65 -21.48
C TRP A 102 -9.55 -2.10 -21.33
N ASN A 103 -10.39 -2.59 -22.26
CA ASN A 103 -10.79 -3.99 -22.28
C ASN A 103 -9.59 -4.92 -22.49
N GLY A 104 -8.59 -4.44 -23.22
CA GLY A 104 -7.29 -5.07 -23.33
C GLY A 104 -6.59 -5.29 -22.00
N LEU A 105 -6.44 -4.23 -21.21
CA LEU A 105 -5.89 -4.31 -19.86
C LEU A 105 -6.72 -5.25 -18.96
N LYS A 106 -8.05 -5.19 -19.07
CA LYS A 106 -8.95 -6.10 -18.34
C LYS A 106 -8.64 -7.56 -18.63
N LEU A 107 -8.53 -7.95 -19.90
CA LEU A 107 -8.21 -9.32 -20.29
C LEU A 107 -6.77 -9.71 -19.91
N ALA A 108 -5.80 -8.83 -20.15
CA ALA A 108 -4.40 -9.07 -19.80
C ALA A 108 -4.22 -9.31 -18.29
N THR A 109 -5.03 -8.64 -17.46
CA THR A 109 -5.05 -8.78 -16.00
C THR A 109 -5.99 -9.88 -15.49
N LEU A 110 -6.52 -10.75 -16.36
CA LEU A 110 -7.44 -11.83 -15.99
C LEU A 110 -8.72 -11.30 -15.31
N ASP A 111 -9.35 -10.30 -15.93
CA ASP A 111 -10.55 -9.61 -15.45
C ASP A 111 -10.36 -8.83 -14.13
N GLY A 112 -9.11 -8.52 -13.77
CA GLY A 112 -8.78 -7.75 -12.57
C GLY A 112 -9.12 -6.25 -12.64
N LEU A 113 -9.41 -5.71 -13.82
CA LEU A 113 -9.75 -4.30 -14.02
C LEU A 113 -11.25 -4.03 -13.79
N ILE A 114 -11.53 -3.01 -12.99
CA ILE A 114 -12.86 -2.46 -12.73
C ILE A 114 -12.92 -0.96 -13.06
N GLU A 115 -14.13 -0.46 -13.30
CA GLU A 115 -14.46 0.96 -13.49
C GLU A 115 -15.39 1.40 -12.34
N PRO A 116 -14.83 1.67 -11.14
CA PRO A 116 -15.61 1.93 -9.94
C PRO A 116 -16.15 3.37 -9.90
N VAL A 117 -17.32 3.51 -9.27
CA VAL A 117 -17.92 4.80 -8.88
C VAL A 117 -17.85 4.97 -7.36
N PRO A 118 -17.83 6.20 -6.82
CA PRO A 118 -17.79 6.43 -5.37
C PRO A 118 -18.93 5.73 -4.64
N LEU A 119 -18.71 5.24 -3.42
CA LEU A 119 -19.69 4.43 -2.69
C LEU A 119 -21.01 5.18 -2.49
N SER A 120 -20.93 6.47 -2.18
CA SER A 120 -22.11 7.32 -1.96
C SER A 120 -22.91 7.62 -3.22
N ASN A 121 -22.54 7.07 -4.39
CA ASN A 121 -23.30 7.23 -5.62
C ASN A 121 -24.75 6.76 -5.51
N VAL A 122 -25.02 5.76 -4.67
CA VAL A 122 -26.38 5.26 -4.38
C VAL A 122 -27.28 6.28 -3.67
N CYS A 123 -26.68 7.27 -3.01
CA CYS A 123 -27.39 8.34 -2.31
C CYS A 123 -27.87 9.47 -3.23
N TYR A 124 -27.55 9.45 -4.53
CA TYR A 124 -27.82 10.57 -5.43
C TYR A 124 -28.42 10.12 -6.78
N ALA A 125 -29.57 10.72 -7.12
CA ALA A 125 -30.25 10.44 -8.39
C ALA A 125 -29.42 10.82 -9.63
N ASN A 126 -28.50 11.78 -9.53
CA ASN A 126 -27.64 12.16 -10.67
C ASN A 126 -26.62 11.06 -11.04
N GLY A 127 -26.34 10.14 -10.12
CA GLY A 127 -25.40 9.04 -10.31
C GLY A 127 -26.07 7.74 -10.80
N THR A 128 -27.24 7.42 -10.29
CA THR A 128 -27.96 6.14 -10.52
C THR A 128 -29.27 6.28 -11.30
N GLY A 129 -29.78 7.50 -11.46
CA GLY A 129 -31.12 7.79 -11.99
C GLY A 129 -32.22 7.85 -10.91
N GLU A 130 -32.04 7.13 -9.81
CA GLU A 130 -32.94 7.09 -8.65
C GLU A 130 -32.15 6.87 -7.35
N ILE A 131 -32.63 7.41 -6.23
CA ILE A 131 -31.97 7.23 -4.92
C ILE A 131 -32.38 5.87 -4.35
N ASP A 132 -31.39 5.04 -4.00
CA ASP A 132 -31.60 3.84 -3.19
C ASP A 132 -31.44 4.22 -1.72
N GLN A 133 -32.56 4.52 -1.06
CA GLN A 133 -32.56 5.04 0.31
C GLN A 133 -32.04 4.00 1.31
N ASP A 134 -32.40 2.73 1.16
CA ASP A 134 -31.98 1.66 2.06
C ASP A 134 -30.47 1.44 1.97
N ALA A 135 -29.93 1.39 0.73
CA ALA A 135 -28.48 1.29 0.53
C ALA A 135 -27.74 2.53 1.02
N CYS A 136 -28.30 3.72 0.84
CA CYS A 136 -27.72 4.96 1.33
C CYS A 136 -27.65 4.99 2.87
N ASP A 137 -28.72 4.56 3.55
CA ASP A 137 -28.78 4.53 5.02
C ASP A 137 -27.80 3.49 5.60
N GLU A 138 -27.72 2.30 4.99
CA GLU A 138 -26.76 1.26 5.37
C GLU A 138 -25.31 1.76 5.20
N LEU A 139 -25.00 2.31 4.03
CA LEU A 139 -23.70 2.92 3.73
C LEU A 139 -23.33 4.01 4.75
N THR A 140 -24.26 4.94 4.99
CA THR A 140 -24.06 6.08 5.89
C THR A 140 -23.69 5.59 7.29
N SER A 141 -24.36 4.55 7.79
CA SER A 141 -24.09 3.99 9.12
C SER A 141 -22.66 3.43 9.25
N SER A 142 -22.06 3.01 8.14
CA SER A 142 -20.71 2.44 8.08
C SER A 142 -19.63 3.44 7.70
N TRP A 143 -19.98 4.68 7.34
CA TRP A 143 -19.04 5.65 6.75
C TRP A 143 -17.82 5.96 7.64
N ASN A 144 -18.02 6.02 8.96
CA ASN A 144 -16.95 6.26 9.93
C ASN A 144 -16.15 4.98 10.29
N ASN A 145 -16.47 3.83 9.69
CA ASN A 145 -15.75 2.58 9.91
C ASN A 145 -14.57 2.48 8.95
N ALA A 146 -13.35 2.57 9.50
CA ALA A 146 -12.13 2.48 8.71
C ALA A 146 -11.95 1.14 7.96
N ARG A 147 -12.53 0.03 8.44
CA ARG A 147 -12.50 -1.24 7.69
C ARG A 147 -13.38 -1.17 6.46
N PHE A 148 -14.60 -0.65 6.64
CA PHE A 148 -15.54 -0.47 5.55
C PHE A 148 -14.94 0.37 4.41
N ILE A 149 -14.31 1.50 4.74
CA ILE A 149 -13.62 2.35 3.74
C ILE A 149 -12.40 1.65 3.13
N SER A 150 -11.63 0.87 3.91
CA SER A 150 -10.44 0.20 3.38
C SER A 150 -10.75 -0.93 2.40
N ASP A 151 -11.95 -1.51 2.49
CA ASP A 151 -12.41 -2.66 1.70
C ASP A 151 -13.04 -2.23 0.36
N ASP A 152 -13.16 -0.93 0.11
CA ASP A 152 -13.54 -0.38 -1.18
C ASP A 152 -12.28 -0.09 -2.04
N PRO A 153 -12.30 -0.30 -3.37
CA PRO A 153 -11.17 -0.05 -4.26
C PRO A 153 -10.73 1.41 -4.40
N ILE A 154 -11.60 2.40 -4.16
CA ILE A 154 -11.33 3.81 -4.45
C ILE A 154 -11.54 4.75 -3.26
N GLU A 155 -12.36 4.37 -2.28
CA GLU A 155 -12.65 5.24 -1.14
C GLU A 155 -11.41 5.55 -0.28
N VAL A 156 -11.39 6.75 0.29
CA VAL A 156 -10.29 7.22 1.13
C VAL A 156 -10.84 7.82 2.41
N MET A 157 -10.08 7.67 3.50
CA MET A 157 -10.50 8.16 4.83
C MET A 157 -10.37 9.68 4.97
N SER A 158 -9.71 10.34 4.00
CA SER A 158 -9.61 11.78 3.90
C SER A 158 -10.33 12.27 2.64
N PRO A 159 -11.67 12.32 2.62
CA PRO A 159 -12.46 12.62 1.43
C PRO A 159 -12.25 14.06 0.91
N SER A 160 -11.72 14.95 1.74
CA SER A 160 -11.26 16.28 1.30
C SER A 160 -10.17 16.22 0.23
N GLN A 161 -9.34 15.18 0.23
CA GLN A 161 -8.25 15.01 -0.74
C GLN A 161 -8.74 14.56 -2.12
N VAL A 162 -9.99 14.11 -2.22
CA VAL A 162 -10.66 13.77 -3.48
C VAL A 162 -11.75 14.78 -3.86
N GLY A 163 -11.82 15.90 -3.13
CA GLY A 163 -12.67 17.04 -3.46
C GLY A 163 -14.06 17.02 -2.83
N LEU A 164 -14.34 16.12 -1.88
CA LEU A 164 -15.68 15.95 -1.26
C LEU A 164 -16.78 15.88 -2.32
N THR A 165 -16.57 15.10 -3.38
CA THR A 165 -17.45 15.14 -4.57
C THR A 165 -18.61 14.14 -4.53
N CYS A 166 -18.65 13.28 -3.51
CA CYS A 166 -19.70 12.28 -3.33
C CYS A 166 -19.66 11.75 -1.90
N GLN A 167 -20.41 12.37 -0.98
CA GLN A 167 -20.46 11.98 0.43
C GLN A 167 -21.90 11.59 0.80
N PRO A 168 -22.13 10.84 1.89
CA PRO A 168 -23.50 10.61 2.32
C PRO A 168 -24.17 11.95 2.70
N PRO A 169 -25.36 12.29 2.14
CA PRO A 169 -25.96 13.61 2.31
C PRO A 169 -26.20 14.03 3.76
N SER A 170 -26.46 13.06 4.65
CA SER A 170 -26.67 13.29 6.07
C SER A 170 -25.39 13.67 6.84
N LEU A 171 -24.22 13.36 6.29
CA LEU A 171 -22.92 13.73 6.86
C LEU A 171 -22.39 15.02 6.22
N PHE A 172 -22.47 15.11 4.90
CA PHE A 172 -22.10 16.29 4.12
C PHE A 172 -22.80 16.23 2.76
N ASP A 173 -23.78 17.12 2.53
CA ASP A 173 -24.49 17.15 1.26
C ASP A 173 -23.64 17.81 0.17
N THR A 174 -23.23 17.00 -0.81
CA THR A 174 -22.45 17.45 -1.97
C THR A 174 -23.33 17.94 -3.12
N GLU A 175 -24.66 17.96 -2.95
CA GLU A 175 -25.67 18.34 -3.97
C GLU A 175 -25.61 17.48 -5.26
N GLY A 176 -24.93 16.33 -5.18
CA GLY A 176 -24.73 15.39 -6.27
C GLY A 176 -23.48 14.54 -6.08
N CYS A 177 -23.40 13.42 -6.79
CA CYS A 177 -22.20 12.56 -6.81
C CYS A 177 -21.42 12.72 -8.11
N THR A 178 -20.11 12.92 -8.04
CA THR A 178 -19.19 12.84 -9.19
C THR A 178 -17.90 12.12 -8.84
N GLN A 179 -17.18 11.63 -9.86
CA GLN A 179 -15.90 10.92 -9.69
C GLN A 179 -14.81 11.75 -8.99
N GLY A 180 -14.83 13.08 -9.12
CA GLY A 180 -13.87 13.97 -8.44
C GLY A 180 -12.41 13.53 -8.53
N GLY A 181 -11.76 13.44 -7.37
CA GLY A 181 -10.37 13.00 -7.22
C GLY A 181 -10.17 11.48 -7.16
N TYR A 182 -11.22 10.67 -7.33
CA TYR A 182 -11.10 9.21 -7.37
C TYR A 182 -10.52 8.72 -8.72
N PRO A 183 -9.84 7.56 -8.75
CA PRO A 183 -9.34 6.98 -10.00
C PRO A 183 -10.50 6.59 -10.92
N SER A 184 -10.28 6.65 -12.24
CA SER A 184 -11.29 6.22 -13.23
C SER A 184 -11.32 4.70 -13.39
N TYR A 185 -10.16 4.06 -13.28
CA TYR A 185 -10.03 2.61 -13.38
C TYR A 185 -9.20 2.08 -12.21
N THR A 186 -9.52 0.88 -11.74
CA THR A 186 -8.76 0.21 -10.69
C THR A 186 -8.45 -1.23 -11.06
N VAL A 187 -7.20 -1.66 -10.92
CA VAL A 187 -6.82 -3.08 -10.96
C VAL A 187 -6.86 -3.62 -9.54
N LYS A 188 -7.73 -4.61 -9.29
CA LYS A 188 -7.76 -5.38 -8.04
C LYS A 188 -6.58 -6.36 -8.06
N ALA A 189 -5.45 -5.95 -7.49
CA ALA A 189 -4.24 -6.74 -7.56
C ALA A 189 -4.33 -7.98 -6.65
N SER A 190 -4.11 -9.14 -7.26
CA SER A 190 -4.00 -10.44 -6.59
C SER A 190 -2.75 -11.21 -7.04
N ARG A 191 -2.02 -10.68 -8.03
CA ARG A 191 -0.85 -11.28 -8.67
C ARG A 191 0.14 -10.20 -9.12
N VAL A 192 1.43 -10.53 -9.14
CA VAL A 192 2.48 -9.60 -9.57
C VAL A 192 2.36 -9.23 -11.05
N ASP A 193 1.97 -10.17 -11.92
CA ASP A 193 1.76 -9.88 -13.35
C ASP A 193 0.70 -8.80 -13.60
N GLN A 194 -0.38 -8.78 -12.82
CA GLN A 194 -1.42 -7.75 -12.92
C GLN A 194 -0.86 -6.34 -12.62
N ILE A 195 0.05 -6.24 -11.64
CA ILE A 195 0.72 -5.00 -11.27
C ILE A 195 1.67 -4.56 -12.39
N GLN A 196 2.50 -5.47 -12.89
CA GLN A 196 3.45 -5.18 -13.99
C GLN A 196 2.70 -4.69 -15.24
N LEU A 197 1.60 -5.34 -15.60
CA LEU A 197 0.77 -4.95 -16.74
C LEU A 197 0.14 -3.56 -16.55
N ALA A 198 -0.32 -3.23 -15.34
CA ALA A 198 -0.87 -1.92 -15.03
C ALA A 198 0.19 -0.80 -15.06
N VAL A 199 1.38 -1.06 -14.51
CA VAL A 199 2.53 -0.14 -14.55
C VAL A 199 2.94 0.14 -15.99
N ASN A 200 3.11 -0.91 -16.80
CA ASN A 200 3.48 -0.79 -18.20
C ASN A 200 2.40 -0.06 -19.00
N PHE A 201 1.13 -0.40 -18.79
CA PHE A 201 0.01 0.28 -19.43
C PHE A 201 0.00 1.78 -19.13
N ALA A 202 0.10 2.18 -17.87
CA ALA A 202 0.09 3.58 -17.48
C ALA A 202 1.30 4.34 -18.05
N ARG A 203 2.49 3.73 -18.01
CA ARG A 203 3.71 4.30 -18.61
C ARG A 203 3.56 4.50 -20.10
N ASN A 204 3.08 3.51 -20.84
CA ASN A 204 3.08 3.53 -22.30
C ASN A 204 1.89 4.33 -22.88
N THR A 205 0.79 4.50 -22.12
CA THR A 205 -0.35 5.33 -22.53
C THR A 205 -0.29 6.77 -22.02
N GLY A 206 0.55 7.04 -21.02
CA GLY A 206 0.62 8.34 -20.36
C GLY A 206 -0.52 8.60 -19.36
N VAL A 207 -1.30 7.58 -19.00
CA VAL A 207 -2.30 7.67 -17.93
C VAL A 207 -1.60 7.88 -16.59
N ARG A 208 -2.18 8.70 -15.70
CA ARG A 208 -1.68 8.86 -14.34
C ARG A 208 -1.79 7.53 -13.59
N PHE A 209 -0.69 7.08 -12.98
CA PHE A 209 -0.66 5.87 -12.17
C PHE A 209 -0.81 6.21 -10.68
N VAL A 210 -1.61 5.43 -9.96
CA VAL A 210 -1.83 5.57 -8.51
C VAL A 210 -1.72 4.17 -7.88
N VAL A 211 -1.23 4.12 -6.64
CA VAL A 211 -1.26 2.90 -5.83
C VAL A 211 -2.11 3.18 -4.61
N LYS A 212 -3.13 2.34 -4.38
CA LYS A 212 -3.94 2.38 -3.16
C LYS A 212 -3.73 1.10 -2.37
N ASN A 213 -3.44 1.25 -1.08
CA ASN A 213 -3.57 0.16 -0.13
C ASN A 213 -4.91 0.28 0.61
N THR A 214 -4.93 0.98 1.74
CA THR A 214 -6.11 1.10 2.62
C THR A 214 -6.87 2.42 2.49
N GLY A 215 -6.33 3.42 1.79
CA GLY A 215 -6.93 4.77 1.72
C GLY A 215 -6.73 5.63 2.98
N HIS A 216 -5.79 5.26 3.87
CA HIS A 216 -5.48 6.00 5.12
C HIS A 216 -4.70 7.30 4.90
N ASP A 217 -4.21 7.57 3.69
CA ASP A 217 -3.30 8.69 3.45
C ASP A 217 -4.00 10.05 3.64
N PHE A 218 -3.50 10.85 4.59
CA PHE A 218 -4.07 12.16 4.92
C PHE A 218 -3.78 13.24 3.87
N LEU A 219 -2.88 12.98 2.92
CA LEU A 219 -2.38 13.93 1.92
C LEU A 219 -2.86 13.60 0.49
N GLY A 220 -3.76 12.63 0.34
CA GLY A 220 -4.32 12.24 -0.96
C GLY A 220 -3.38 11.45 -1.87
N LYS A 221 -2.25 10.95 -1.36
CA LYS A 221 -1.23 10.27 -2.17
C LYS A 221 -1.70 8.94 -2.78
N SER A 222 -2.76 8.35 -2.22
CA SER A 222 -3.34 7.09 -2.68
C SER A 222 -4.58 7.26 -3.58
N SER A 223 -4.79 8.47 -4.12
CA SER A 223 -5.86 8.75 -5.09
C SER A 223 -5.37 9.71 -6.17
N GLY A 224 -6.18 9.90 -7.21
CA GLY A 224 -5.93 10.89 -8.24
C GLY A 224 -7.00 10.87 -9.33
N ALA A 225 -7.54 12.04 -9.66
CA ALA A 225 -8.50 12.19 -10.75
C ALA A 225 -7.94 11.65 -12.07
N GLY A 226 -8.77 10.96 -12.84
CA GLY A 226 -8.42 10.47 -14.18
C GLY A 226 -7.31 9.41 -14.21
N SER A 227 -7.04 8.75 -13.08
CA SER A 227 -5.93 7.81 -12.95
C SER A 227 -6.34 6.34 -13.12
N LEU A 228 -5.34 5.51 -13.39
CA LEU A 228 -5.37 4.07 -13.18
C LEU A 228 -4.77 3.77 -11.80
N SER A 229 -5.60 3.26 -10.89
CA SER A 229 -5.17 2.80 -9.57
C SER A 229 -4.85 1.31 -9.58
N VAL A 230 -3.83 0.91 -8.83
CA VAL A 230 -3.64 -0.50 -8.44
C VAL A 230 -3.98 -0.61 -6.96
N TRP A 231 -4.98 -1.45 -6.66
CA TRP A 231 -5.46 -1.68 -5.31
C TRP A 231 -4.82 -2.93 -4.72
N MET A 232 -3.92 -2.70 -3.76
CA MET A 232 -3.02 -3.69 -3.16
C MET A 232 -3.66 -4.51 -2.04
N HIS A 233 -4.86 -4.12 -1.60
CA HIS A 233 -5.52 -4.63 -0.40
C HIS A 233 -5.66 -6.17 -0.39
N GLY A 234 -5.85 -6.80 -1.54
CA GLY A 234 -6.00 -8.26 -1.65
C GLY A 234 -4.72 -9.07 -1.41
N MET A 235 -3.53 -8.45 -1.34
CA MET A 235 -2.26 -9.15 -1.10
C MET A 235 -2.05 -9.41 0.39
N LYS A 236 -2.66 -10.49 0.89
CA LYS A 236 -2.77 -10.79 2.34
C LYS A 236 -1.92 -11.98 2.83
N ASP A 237 -1.19 -12.67 1.95
CA ASP A 237 -0.40 -13.85 2.37
C ASP A 237 0.64 -13.46 3.43
N MET A 238 0.84 -14.35 4.41
CA MET A 238 1.82 -14.18 5.48
C MET A 238 2.55 -15.50 5.74
N LYS A 239 3.84 -15.41 6.07
CA LYS A 239 4.69 -16.55 6.41
C LYS A 239 5.62 -16.21 7.55
N PHE A 240 5.58 -17.02 8.59
CA PHE A 240 6.53 -16.95 9.70
C PHE A 240 7.83 -17.67 9.33
N ILE A 241 8.95 -17.04 9.66
CA ILE A 241 10.30 -17.53 9.40
C ILE A 241 10.99 -17.62 10.76
N PRO A 242 11.02 -18.81 11.39
CA PRO A 242 11.56 -18.96 12.76
C PRO A 242 13.04 -18.58 12.88
N LYS A 243 13.79 -18.73 11.78
CA LYS A 243 15.22 -18.45 11.72
C LYS A 243 15.56 -17.76 10.41
N TYR A 244 15.57 -16.44 10.44
CA TYR A 244 16.14 -15.58 9.41
C TYR A 244 17.62 -15.32 9.71
N SER A 245 18.43 -15.25 8.66
CA SER A 245 19.86 -14.96 8.76
C SER A 245 20.26 -14.00 7.64
N GLY A 246 20.25 -12.70 7.95
CA GLY A 246 20.75 -11.63 7.09
C GLY A 246 21.93 -10.91 7.72
N SER A 247 22.45 -9.90 7.03
CA SER A 247 23.63 -9.13 7.44
C SER A 247 23.41 -8.34 8.74
N SER A 248 22.24 -7.75 8.95
CA SER A 248 21.92 -6.94 10.14
C SER A 248 20.97 -7.61 11.15
N TRP A 249 20.50 -8.83 10.87
CA TRP A 249 19.53 -9.52 11.71
C TRP A 249 19.70 -11.04 11.69
N SER A 250 19.73 -11.63 12.88
CA SER A 250 19.60 -13.08 13.07
C SER A 250 18.55 -13.33 14.14
N GLY A 251 17.43 -13.94 13.75
CA GLY A 251 16.26 -14.10 14.60
C GLY A 251 15.04 -14.49 13.79
N ALA A 252 13.85 -14.45 14.40
CA ALA A 252 12.62 -14.70 13.66
C ALA A 252 12.28 -13.52 12.72
N ALA A 253 11.50 -13.79 11.68
CA ALA A 253 10.98 -12.80 10.76
C ALA A 253 9.58 -13.18 10.27
N ILE A 254 8.86 -12.22 9.72
CA ILE A 254 7.58 -12.44 9.03
C ILE A 254 7.71 -11.86 7.62
N LYS A 255 7.51 -12.68 6.59
CA LYS A 255 7.24 -12.20 5.23
C LYS A 255 5.74 -12.04 5.07
N ALA A 256 5.29 -10.91 4.55
CA ALA A 256 3.87 -10.60 4.45
C ALA A 256 3.58 -9.71 3.23
N GLY A 257 2.41 -9.91 2.62
CA GLY A 257 1.96 -9.14 1.46
C GLY A 257 1.67 -7.67 1.78
N ALA A 258 1.84 -6.79 0.79
CA ALA A 258 1.70 -5.35 0.99
C ALA A 258 0.29 -4.91 1.43
N GLY A 259 -0.73 -5.73 1.17
CA GLY A 259 -2.12 -5.48 1.58
C GLY A 259 -2.39 -5.75 3.05
N VAL A 260 -1.48 -6.42 3.77
CA VAL A 260 -1.65 -6.76 5.19
C VAL A 260 -1.77 -5.49 6.05
N GLN A 261 -2.82 -5.45 6.86
CA GLN A 261 -3.13 -4.40 7.82
C GLN A 261 -2.61 -4.77 9.22
N GLY A 262 -2.52 -3.77 10.09
CA GLY A 262 -1.98 -3.93 11.45
C GLY A 262 -2.66 -5.05 12.22
N PHE A 263 -3.99 -5.10 12.25
CA PHE A 263 -4.72 -6.13 13.01
C PHE A 263 -4.39 -7.56 12.55
N GLU A 264 -4.19 -7.77 11.25
CA GLU A 264 -3.84 -9.08 10.67
C GLU A 264 -2.40 -9.47 11.05
N LEU A 265 -1.47 -8.51 10.92
CA LEU A 265 -0.07 -8.75 11.23
C LEU A 265 0.17 -9.00 12.73
N TYR A 266 -0.55 -8.30 13.61
CA TYR A 266 -0.44 -8.47 15.05
C TYR A 266 -0.98 -9.82 15.50
N ASP A 267 -2.14 -10.22 15.00
CA ASP A 267 -2.74 -11.52 15.30
C ASP A 267 -1.84 -12.66 14.79
N PHE A 268 -1.33 -12.54 13.56
CA PHE A 268 -0.39 -13.52 13.00
C PHE A 268 0.91 -13.63 13.82
N ALA A 269 1.50 -12.51 14.24
CA ALA A 269 2.69 -12.53 15.09
C ALA A 269 2.40 -13.16 16.46
N HIS A 270 1.27 -12.82 17.08
CA HIS A 270 0.85 -13.38 18.37
C HIS A 270 0.67 -14.90 18.31
N GLN A 271 0.05 -15.43 17.26
CA GLN A 271 -0.11 -16.87 17.04
C GLN A 271 1.21 -17.62 16.84
N ASN A 272 2.30 -16.91 16.56
CA ASN A 272 3.65 -17.44 16.41
C ASN A 272 4.56 -17.05 17.60
N ASP A 273 3.99 -16.71 18.76
CA ASP A 273 4.71 -16.31 19.99
C ASP A 273 5.69 -15.16 19.78
N ALA A 274 5.39 -14.28 18.82
CA ALA A 274 6.22 -13.18 18.40
C ALA A 274 5.55 -11.81 18.59
N THR A 275 6.38 -10.77 18.62
CA THR A 275 5.98 -9.37 18.57
C THR A 275 6.54 -8.74 17.30
N THR A 276 5.66 -8.10 16.54
CA THR A 276 6.01 -7.21 15.43
C THR A 276 5.62 -5.79 15.80
N ILE A 277 6.08 -4.79 15.05
CA ILE A 277 5.69 -3.40 15.28
C ILE A 277 4.73 -2.91 14.18
N GLY A 278 3.86 -2.00 14.58
CA GLY A 278 3.01 -1.25 13.67
C GLY A 278 2.35 -0.08 14.39
N GLY A 279 1.48 0.65 13.68
CA GLY A 279 0.75 1.80 14.22
C GLY A 279 -0.43 1.41 15.12
N LEU A 280 -0.90 2.35 15.94
CA LEU A 280 -2.07 2.16 16.80
C LEU A 280 -3.37 1.92 16.02
N CYS A 281 -3.58 2.64 14.92
CA CYS A 281 -4.75 2.46 14.07
C CYS A 281 -4.62 1.12 13.33
N VAL A 282 -5.28 0.09 13.86
CA VAL A 282 -5.06 -1.30 13.43
C VAL A 282 -5.45 -1.56 11.97
N THR A 283 -6.25 -0.69 11.34
CA THR A 283 -6.63 -0.77 9.92
C THR A 283 -5.61 -0.16 8.96
N VAL A 284 -4.51 0.41 9.47
CA VAL A 284 -3.42 0.93 8.62
C VAL A 284 -2.71 -0.24 7.93
N GLY A 285 -2.43 -0.08 6.63
CA GLY A 285 -1.57 -1.00 5.87
C GLY A 285 -0.11 -0.82 6.27
N ILE A 286 0.34 -1.58 7.28
CA ILE A 286 1.67 -1.46 7.90
C ILE A 286 2.79 -1.66 6.86
N LEU A 287 2.55 -2.52 5.88
CA LEU A 287 3.49 -2.86 4.80
C LEU A 287 3.30 -2.01 3.53
N GLY A 288 2.60 -0.89 3.65
CA GLY A 288 2.44 0.13 2.62
C GLY A 288 3.11 1.44 3.01
N GLY A 289 2.35 2.53 2.94
CA GLY A 289 2.85 3.89 3.22
C GLY A 289 3.39 4.10 4.63
N TRP A 290 2.95 3.30 5.61
CA TRP A 290 3.33 3.47 7.02
C TRP A 290 4.84 3.25 7.23
N PHE A 291 5.40 2.09 6.87
CA PHE A 291 6.84 1.86 7.04
C PHE A 291 7.66 2.70 6.06
N GLN A 292 7.14 2.89 4.83
CA GLN A 292 7.85 3.66 3.80
C GLN A 292 8.04 5.12 4.21
N GLY A 293 7.13 5.69 5.00
CA GLY A 293 7.25 7.03 5.59
C GLY A 293 7.94 7.06 6.97
N GLY A 294 8.49 5.94 7.45
CA GLY A 294 9.11 5.81 8.76
C GLY A 294 8.33 4.86 9.67
N GLY A 295 7.10 5.22 10.04
CA GLY A 295 6.19 4.36 10.81
C GLY A 295 6.52 4.33 12.30
N HIS A 296 5.78 5.09 13.11
CA HIS A 296 5.96 5.09 14.56
C HIS A 296 5.01 4.10 15.25
N SER A 297 5.43 3.58 16.38
CA SER A 297 4.76 2.53 17.14
C SER A 297 4.90 2.77 18.65
N PRO A 298 3.99 2.24 19.49
CA PRO A 298 4.22 2.16 20.94
C PRO A 298 5.54 1.48 21.32
N LEU A 299 6.06 0.61 20.45
CA LEU A 299 7.32 -0.10 20.67
C LEU A 299 8.53 0.60 20.05
N THR A 300 8.36 1.77 19.41
CA THR A 300 9.47 2.50 18.77
C THR A 300 10.64 2.81 19.71
N PRO A 301 10.43 3.27 20.95
CA PRO A 301 11.55 3.50 21.87
C PRO A 301 12.37 2.25 22.20
N LEU A 302 11.80 1.05 22.03
CA LEU A 302 12.45 -0.22 22.35
C LEU A 302 13.03 -0.92 21.12
N LEU A 303 12.34 -0.85 19.99
CA LEU A 303 12.62 -1.67 18.80
C LEU A 303 12.99 -0.86 17.56
N GLY A 304 12.83 0.47 17.59
CA GLY A 304 13.03 1.35 16.43
C GLY A 304 11.75 1.61 15.63
N MET A 305 11.88 2.38 14.55
CA MET A 305 10.76 2.73 13.66
C MET A 305 10.36 1.54 12.78
N GLY A 306 9.22 1.66 12.10
CA GLY A 306 8.73 0.71 11.08
C GLY A 306 9.77 0.42 10.00
N ALA A 307 10.36 1.49 9.47
CA ALA A 307 11.46 1.43 8.52
C ALA A 307 12.66 0.63 9.06
N ASP A 308 12.92 0.63 10.37
CA ASP A 308 14.05 -0.10 10.99
C ASP A 308 13.80 -1.62 11.08
N GLN A 309 12.56 -2.08 10.91
CA GLN A 309 12.23 -3.50 10.98
C GLN A 309 12.37 -4.24 9.67
N VAL A 310 12.50 -3.54 8.55
CA VAL A 310 12.45 -4.15 7.23
C VAL A 310 13.78 -4.84 6.90
N LEU A 311 13.68 -6.08 6.43
CA LEU A 311 14.80 -6.96 6.07
C LEU A 311 14.91 -7.14 4.55
N SER A 312 13.77 -7.22 3.86
CA SER A 312 13.70 -7.24 2.39
C SER A 312 12.34 -6.73 1.90
N ILE A 313 12.29 -6.25 0.66
CA ILE A 313 11.08 -5.71 0.03
C ILE A 313 11.01 -6.23 -1.41
N ASP A 314 9.90 -6.84 -1.80
CA ASP A 314 9.67 -7.25 -3.18
C ASP A 314 8.83 -6.18 -3.90
N VAL A 315 9.35 -5.66 -5.02
CA VAL A 315 8.88 -4.41 -5.65
C VAL A 315 8.70 -4.60 -7.15
N VAL A 316 7.61 -4.05 -7.70
CA VAL A 316 7.50 -3.79 -9.14
C VAL A 316 7.97 -2.37 -9.44
N THR A 317 9.06 -2.24 -10.19
CA THR A 317 9.67 -0.95 -10.56
C THR A 317 8.94 -0.28 -11.72
N SER A 318 9.23 1.00 -11.97
CA SER A 318 8.54 1.83 -12.98
C SER A 318 8.75 1.35 -14.44
N ASP A 319 9.81 0.59 -14.68
CA ASP A 319 10.08 -0.11 -15.94
C ASP A 319 9.31 -1.44 -16.09
N GLY A 320 8.61 -1.88 -15.05
CA GLY A 320 7.80 -3.08 -15.03
C GLY A 320 8.52 -4.35 -14.60
N ARG A 321 9.76 -4.27 -14.09
CA ARG A 321 10.47 -5.43 -13.54
C ARG A 321 9.98 -5.73 -12.13
N PHE A 322 10.04 -7.01 -11.74
CA PHE A 322 9.82 -7.47 -10.38
C PHE A 322 11.18 -7.80 -9.75
N VAL A 323 11.54 -7.11 -8.67
CA VAL A 323 12.87 -7.16 -8.06
C VAL A 323 12.79 -7.22 -6.54
N THR A 324 13.83 -7.76 -5.92
CA THR A 324 13.97 -7.75 -4.46
C THR A 324 14.96 -6.66 -4.05
N ALA A 325 14.56 -5.82 -3.10
CA ALA A 325 15.40 -4.81 -2.48
C ALA A 325 15.76 -5.26 -1.05
N SER A 326 17.05 -5.33 -0.75
CA SER A 326 17.62 -5.71 0.55
C SER A 326 18.97 -5.04 0.78
N GLU A 327 19.64 -5.32 1.90
CA GLU A 327 21.00 -4.81 2.16
C GLU A 327 22.04 -5.29 1.12
N ASN A 328 21.78 -6.40 0.43
CA ASN A 328 22.75 -7.04 -0.47
C ASN A 328 22.29 -7.03 -1.95
N GLU A 329 21.11 -6.51 -2.25
CA GLU A 329 20.50 -6.50 -3.58
C GLU A 329 19.64 -5.25 -3.75
N ASN A 330 19.85 -4.44 -4.80
CA ASN A 330 19.14 -3.16 -5.01
C ASN A 330 19.15 -2.28 -3.73
N SER A 331 20.33 -2.14 -3.11
CA SER A 331 20.48 -1.58 -1.76
C SER A 331 20.13 -0.09 -1.65
N ASP A 332 20.26 0.64 -2.75
CA ASP A 332 19.84 2.03 -2.91
C ASP A 332 18.30 2.15 -2.91
N LEU A 333 17.60 1.27 -3.64
CA LEU A 333 16.15 1.15 -3.61
C LEU A 333 15.66 0.73 -2.22
N PHE A 334 16.35 -0.22 -1.58
CA PHE A 334 16.06 -0.66 -0.22
C PHE A 334 16.18 0.49 0.79
N TRP A 335 17.24 1.30 0.67
CA TRP A 335 17.42 2.50 1.48
C TRP A 335 16.29 3.52 1.25
N ALA A 336 15.97 3.81 -0.01
CA ALA A 336 14.94 4.79 -0.37
C ALA A 336 13.53 4.38 0.13
N LEU A 337 13.18 3.10 0.03
CA LEU A 337 11.89 2.58 0.51
C LEU A 337 11.77 2.56 2.04
N ARG A 338 12.87 2.67 2.80
CA ARG A 338 12.89 2.65 4.26
C ARG A 338 12.92 4.05 4.87
N GLY A 339 11.93 4.88 4.53
CA GLY A 339 11.75 6.23 5.07
C GLY A 339 11.65 7.35 4.03
N GLY A 340 11.95 7.07 2.76
CA GLY A 340 11.84 8.05 1.66
C GLY A 340 10.40 8.32 1.19
N GLY A 341 9.40 7.74 1.85
CA GLY A 341 7.98 7.89 1.55
C GLY A 341 7.48 6.97 0.43
N ALA A 342 6.21 6.57 0.52
CA ALA A 342 5.57 5.76 -0.51
C ALA A 342 5.20 6.57 -1.77
N ALA A 343 4.89 5.83 -2.84
CA ALA A 343 4.46 6.28 -4.18
C ALA A 343 5.55 6.87 -5.09
N ALA A 344 6.83 6.83 -4.68
CA ALA A 344 7.95 7.36 -5.47
C ALA A 344 8.87 6.30 -6.09
N TRP A 345 8.98 5.12 -5.46
CA TRP A 345 10.10 4.19 -5.72
C TRP A 345 9.70 2.89 -6.42
N GLY A 346 8.40 2.61 -6.53
CA GLY A 346 7.85 1.38 -7.10
C GLY A 346 6.60 0.91 -6.35
N VAL A 347 6.03 -0.21 -6.80
CA VAL A 347 4.88 -0.85 -6.17
C VAL A 347 5.38 -1.98 -5.27
N VAL A 348 5.36 -1.76 -3.95
CA VAL A 348 5.69 -2.80 -2.95
C VAL A 348 4.62 -3.89 -3.00
N THR A 349 5.04 -5.16 -3.12
CA THR A 349 4.16 -6.33 -3.22
C THR A 349 4.22 -7.22 -1.98
N SER A 350 5.38 -7.31 -1.34
CA SER A 350 5.56 -7.96 -0.05
C SER A 350 6.78 -7.39 0.68
N VAL A 351 6.84 -7.62 1.98
CA VAL A 351 7.89 -7.13 2.87
C VAL A 351 8.25 -8.24 3.85
N THR A 352 9.54 -8.45 4.09
CA THR A 352 10.03 -9.25 5.21
C THR A 352 10.41 -8.32 6.35
N VAL A 353 9.81 -8.51 7.52
CA VAL A 353 10.06 -7.70 8.73
C VAL A 353 10.60 -8.56 9.88
N LYS A 354 11.36 -7.95 10.78
CA LYS A 354 11.82 -8.57 12.03
C LYS A 354 10.62 -9.02 12.88
N ALA A 355 10.75 -10.20 13.48
CA ALA A 355 9.83 -10.68 14.51
C ALA A 355 10.61 -10.87 15.81
N HIS A 356 10.18 -10.17 16.85
CA HIS A 356 10.83 -10.12 18.15
C HIS A 356 10.20 -11.14 19.10
N PRO A 357 10.90 -11.57 20.17
CA PRO A 357 10.27 -12.30 21.26
C PRO A 357 9.08 -11.53 21.84
N THR A 358 8.10 -12.25 22.38
CA THR A 358 6.92 -11.63 23.00
C THR A 358 7.33 -10.64 24.09
N ILE A 359 6.86 -9.40 23.97
CA ILE A 359 7.15 -8.33 24.92
C ILE A 359 6.01 -8.20 25.93
N GLN A 360 6.34 -8.23 27.22
CA GLN A 360 5.41 -7.84 28.27
C GLN A 360 5.35 -6.32 28.35
N ALA A 361 4.18 -5.76 28.04
CA ALA A 361 3.94 -4.33 28.08
C ALA A 361 2.97 -3.96 29.21
N ALA A 362 3.22 -2.82 29.85
CA ALA A 362 2.28 -2.18 30.76
C ALA A 362 1.84 -0.85 30.15
N THR A 363 0.56 -0.52 30.30
CA THR A 363 -0.01 0.74 29.85
C THR A 363 -0.49 1.56 31.04
N ALA A 364 -0.28 2.87 30.98
CA ALA A 364 -0.85 3.81 31.94
C ALA A 364 -1.33 5.04 31.18
N GLY A 365 -2.54 5.50 31.51
CA GLY A 365 -3.08 6.76 31.04
C GLY A 365 -3.13 7.75 32.19
N TRP A 366 -2.81 9.01 31.92
CA TRP A 366 -3.02 10.08 32.90
C TRP A 366 -3.50 11.34 32.20
N SER A 367 -4.30 12.12 32.91
CA SER A 367 -4.85 13.36 32.41
C SER A 367 -4.95 14.39 33.51
N PHE A 368 -4.95 15.66 33.10
CA PHE A 368 -5.37 16.74 33.98
C PHE A 368 -6.17 17.76 33.19
N SER A 369 -7.22 18.25 33.82
CA SER A 369 -8.06 19.32 33.32
C SER A 369 -7.88 20.53 34.22
N TYR A 370 -8.13 21.70 33.68
CA TYR A 370 -8.25 22.90 34.50
C TYR A 370 -9.75 23.25 34.58
N PRO A 371 -10.35 23.31 35.78
CA PRO A 371 -11.68 23.89 35.95
C PRO A 371 -11.62 25.40 35.72
N ALA A 372 -12.76 26.08 35.60
CA ALA A 372 -12.83 27.52 35.35
C ALA A 372 -12.03 28.40 36.35
N ASP A 373 -11.64 27.88 37.52
CA ASP A 373 -10.88 28.55 38.58
C ASP A 373 -9.35 28.45 38.44
N VAL A 374 -8.85 27.60 37.53
CA VAL A 374 -7.41 27.51 37.22
C VAL A 374 -7.12 28.33 35.96
N SER A 375 -6.11 29.21 36.03
CA SER A 375 -5.76 30.02 34.86
C SER A 375 -5.16 29.17 33.72
N GLU A 376 -5.43 29.56 32.48
CA GLU A 376 -4.80 28.97 31.30
C GLU A 376 -3.26 28.99 31.40
N SER A 377 -2.70 30.03 32.05
CA SER A 377 -1.26 30.13 32.32
C SER A 377 -0.74 29.05 33.26
N THR A 378 -1.53 28.63 34.24
CA THR A 378 -1.17 27.54 35.17
C THR A 378 -1.26 26.19 34.45
N PHE A 379 -2.29 25.98 33.64
CA PHE A 379 -2.43 24.79 32.78
C PHE A 379 -1.24 24.62 31.83
N LYS A 380 -0.84 25.69 31.14
CA LYS A 380 0.35 25.70 30.26
C LYS A 380 1.65 25.43 31.02
N GLN A 381 1.79 25.91 32.25
CA GLN A 381 2.96 25.63 33.09
C GLN A 381 3.01 24.16 33.51
N ALA A 382 1.89 23.56 33.89
CA ALA A 382 1.81 22.13 34.18
C ALA A 382 2.19 21.28 32.96
N MET A 383 1.66 21.62 31.77
CA MET A 383 2.04 20.96 30.51
C MET A 383 3.54 21.10 30.24
N LYS A 384 4.10 22.30 30.36
CA LYS A 384 5.54 22.56 30.14
C LYS A 384 6.41 21.77 31.11
N SER A 385 6.00 21.69 32.38
CA SER A 385 6.70 20.90 33.40
C SER A 385 6.76 19.44 32.99
N TRP A 386 5.63 18.85 32.58
CA TRP A 386 5.62 17.46 32.08
C TRP A 386 6.49 17.27 30.84
N LEU A 387 6.33 18.12 29.82
CA LEU A 387 7.08 18.03 28.57
C LEU A 387 8.60 18.16 28.79
N SER A 388 9.05 18.81 29.86
CA SER A 388 10.47 18.87 30.21
C SER A 388 11.09 17.52 30.58
N TYR A 389 10.27 16.54 31.01
CA TYR A 389 10.70 15.16 31.28
C TYR A 389 10.66 14.25 30.05
N PHE A 390 10.17 14.74 28.90
CA PHE A 390 9.96 13.91 27.71
C PHE A 390 11.24 13.21 27.22
N PRO A 391 12.42 13.87 27.14
CA PRO A 391 13.66 13.18 26.77
C PRO A 391 14.01 12.03 27.72
N ARG A 392 13.86 12.24 29.03
CA ARG A 392 14.10 11.20 30.04
C ARG A 392 13.13 10.03 29.89
N PHE A 393 11.86 10.30 29.62
CA PHE A 393 10.87 9.24 29.41
C PHE A 393 11.16 8.45 28.13
N ALA A 394 11.57 9.11 27.05
CA ALA A 394 12.01 8.44 25.83
C ALA A 394 13.25 7.56 26.08
N ASP A 395 14.25 8.03 26.81
CA ASP A 395 15.44 7.24 27.20
C ASP A 395 15.09 6.02 28.06
N MET A 396 14.00 6.10 28.82
CA MET A 396 13.45 4.99 29.61
C MET A 396 12.56 4.03 28.79
N GLY A 397 12.39 4.27 27.49
CA GLY A 397 11.58 3.44 26.61
C GLY A 397 10.08 3.73 26.67
N LEU A 398 9.65 4.86 27.25
CA LEU A 398 8.24 5.22 27.32
C LEU A 398 7.76 5.83 26.00
N TYR A 399 6.53 5.47 25.63
CA TYR A 399 5.79 6.03 24.52
C TYR A 399 4.49 6.65 25.03
N SER A 400 4.10 7.80 24.46
CA SER A 400 2.82 8.45 24.80
C SER A 400 2.33 9.35 23.66
N TYR A 401 1.02 9.33 23.40
CA TYR A 401 0.34 10.39 22.67
C TYR A 401 -0.12 11.49 23.62
N LEU A 402 0.02 12.73 23.15
CA LEU A 402 -0.34 13.93 23.89
C LEU A 402 -1.46 14.64 23.13
N ASN A 403 -2.60 14.84 23.77
CA ASN A 403 -3.72 15.58 23.19
C ASN A 403 -4.19 16.69 24.14
N VAL A 404 -4.61 17.82 23.58
CA VAL A 404 -5.35 18.85 24.31
C VAL A 404 -6.75 18.90 23.72
N VAL A 405 -7.75 18.55 24.52
CA VAL A 405 -9.16 18.52 24.08
C VAL A 405 -10.00 19.52 24.88
N PRO A 406 -11.08 20.07 24.31
CA PRO A 406 -12.05 20.85 25.07
C PRO A 406 -12.64 20.02 26.23
N ALA A 407 -12.80 20.64 27.39
CA ALA A 407 -13.52 20.05 28.51
C ALA A 407 -14.99 20.54 28.52
N ALA A 408 -15.88 19.75 29.13
CA ALA A 408 -17.33 20.04 29.15
C ALA A 408 -17.68 21.35 29.88
N ASP A 409 -16.81 21.84 30.76
CA ASP A 409 -16.96 23.05 31.57
C ASP A 409 -16.34 24.31 30.91
N GLY A 410 -15.96 24.23 29.64
CA GLY A 410 -15.30 25.32 28.92
C GLY A 410 -13.79 25.42 29.16
N GLY A 411 -13.22 24.55 29.99
CA GLY A 411 -11.78 24.38 30.16
C GLY A 411 -11.13 23.55 29.06
N ARG A 412 -9.89 23.11 29.30
CA ARG A 412 -9.20 22.12 28.45
C ARG A 412 -8.66 20.99 29.29
N THR A 413 -8.61 19.81 28.69
CA THR A 413 -8.00 18.62 29.26
C THR A 413 -6.75 18.28 28.49
N PHE A 414 -5.63 18.09 29.19
CA PHE A 414 -4.44 17.46 28.65
C PHE A 414 -4.53 15.96 28.92
N LEU A 415 -4.46 15.17 27.84
CA LEU A 415 -4.54 13.72 27.86
C LEU A 415 -3.18 13.14 27.48
N MET A 416 -2.69 12.20 28.28
CA MET A 416 -1.63 11.28 27.91
C MET A 416 -2.13 9.87 27.97
N ASN A 417 -2.20 9.26 26.81
CA ASN A 417 -2.53 7.85 26.66
C ASN A 417 -1.42 7.17 25.86
N PRO A 418 -1.26 5.84 26.02
CA PRO A 418 -0.41 5.03 25.15
C PRO A 418 -0.73 5.23 23.67
#